data_AF-A0A838QUJ5-F1
#
_entry.id   AF-A0A838QUJ5-F1
#
_cell.length_a   1.000
_cell.length_b   1.000
_cell.length_c   1.000
_cell.angle_alpha   90.00
_cell.angle_beta   90.00
_cell.angle_gamma   90.00
#
_symmetry.space_group_name_H-M   'P 1'
#
loop_
_entity.id
_entity.type
_entity.pdbx_description
1 polymer ?
#
loop_
_entity_poly.entity_id
_entity_poly.type
_entity_poly.pdbx_seq_one_letter_code
_entity_poly.pdbx_strand_id
1 'polypeptide(L)'
;MPPKQQIDAEIAAVLARHPRLNLILPHFFFLSDRLDDAARLLEDHPTFNLDLAPGVEMLHHFTKNRQRTRDFFMRFASQIIFGTDIGLMDHCSSPDRGLMVRRFLETDDLFTVPDDPAMTPDDRPELQGLKLPVDVVEQIESRNFHRVVGRTAPCPLDKSAAVQAVQALAATDRRRQRDAPVSELILQELA
;
A
#
# COMPACT_ATOMS: atom_id res chain seq x y z
N MET A 1 -10.00 17.05 -11.23
CA MET A 1 -8.97 16.62 -10.26
C MET A 1 -7.69 17.40 -10.52
N PRO A 2 -6.88 17.69 -9.49
CA PRO A 2 -5.54 18.24 -9.69
C PRO A 2 -4.67 17.27 -10.54
N PRO A 3 -3.68 17.76 -11.30
CA PRO A 3 -2.74 16.90 -12.03
C PRO A 3 -1.89 16.05 -11.08
N LYS A 4 -1.44 14.86 -11.52
CA LYS A 4 -0.56 13.97 -10.73
C LYS A 4 0.68 14.69 -10.19
N GLN A 5 1.30 15.54 -11.02
CA GLN A 5 2.46 16.33 -10.62
C GLN A 5 2.17 17.27 -9.45
N GLN A 6 0.97 17.84 -9.39
CA GLN A 6 0.56 18.68 -8.25
C GLN A 6 0.41 17.83 -6.99
N ILE A 7 -0.24 16.66 -7.09
CA ILE A 7 -0.39 15.73 -5.96
C ILE A 7 0.99 15.31 -5.43
N ASP A 8 1.93 15.00 -6.33
CA ASP A 8 3.29 14.61 -5.97
C ASP A 8 4.04 15.74 -5.25
N ALA A 9 3.89 16.99 -5.73
CA ALA A 9 4.48 18.17 -5.09
C ALA A 9 3.88 18.45 -3.71
N GLU A 10 2.57 18.32 -3.56
CA GLU A 10 1.87 18.48 -2.27
C GLU A 10 2.32 17.44 -1.26
N ILE A 11 2.45 16.17 -1.68
CA ILE A 11 3.00 15.11 -0.86
C ILE A 11 4.44 15.46 -0.46
N ALA A 12 5.33 15.76 -1.42
CA ALA A 12 6.71 16.14 -1.14
C ALA A 12 6.83 17.29 -0.10
N ALA A 13 5.94 18.28 -0.15
CA ALA A 13 5.92 19.38 0.82
C ALA A 13 5.52 18.93 2.24
N VAL A 14 4.60 17.97 2.38
CA VAL A 14 4.27 17.35 3.68
C VAL A 14 5.47 16.56 4.20
N LEU A 15 6.10 15.78 3.33
CA LEU A 15 7.24 14.94 3.67
C LEU A 15 8.46 15.75 4.14
N ALA A 16 8.78 16.83 3.42
CA ALA A 16 9.88 17.74 3.77
C ALA A 16 9.66 18.41 5.15
N ARG A 17 8.41 18.66 5.52
CA ARG A 17 8.04 19.27 6.81
C ARG A 17 8.08 18.26 7.97
N HIS A 18 7.94 16.97 7.66
CA HIS A 18 7.86 15.90 8.64
C HIS A 18 8.87 14.78 8.31
N PRO A 19 10.19 15.06 8.37
CA PRO A 19 11.22 14.11 7.93
C PRO A 19 11.33 12.85 8.81
N ARG A 20 10.67 12.83 9.97
CA ARG A 20 10.58 11.65 10.86
C ARG A 20 9.24 10.91 10.73
N LEU A 21 8.39 11.31 9.79
CA LEU A 21 7.11 10.66 9.58
C LEU A 21 7.36 9.24 9.08
N ASN A 22 6.82 8.27 9.80
CA ASN A 22 6.81 6.88 9.39
C ASN A 22 5.63 6.69 8.44
N LEU A 23 5.91 6.34 7.18
CA LEU A 23 4.88 6.22 6.14
C LEU A 23 4.93 4.87 5.45
N ILE A 24 3.74 4.38 5.14
CA ILE A 24 3.50 3.25 4.25
C ILE A 24 2.72 3.81 3.05
N LEU A 25 3.31 3.71 1.87
CA LEU A 25 2.76 4.21 0.62
C LEU A 25 2.16 3.03 -0.15
N PRO A 26 0.82 2.91 -0.22
CA PRO A 26 0.15 1.78 -0.87
C PRO A 26 0.36 1.78 -2.39
N HIS A 27 0.07 0.63 -3.00
CA HIS A 27 0.19 0.42 -4.45
C HIS A 27 1.57 0.81 -5.00
N PHE A 28 2.63 0.58 -4.24
CA PHE A 28 4.00 0.95 -4.59
C PHE A 28 4.14 2.43 -5.00
N PHE A 29 3.28 3.28 -4.43
CA PHE A 29 3.11 4.69 -4.77
C PHE A 29 2.91 4.97 -6.28
N PHE A 30 2.39 4.00 -7.04
CA PHE A 30 2.23 4.06 -8.49
C PHE A 30 3.56 4.40 -9.21
N LEU A 31 4.67 3.83 -8.71
CA LEU A 31 6.02 3.97 -9.27
C LEU A 31 6.56 2.67 -9.89
N SER A 32 5.70 1.69 -10.16
CA SER A 32 6.11 0.36 -10.63
C SER A 32 6.76 0.37 -12.02
N ASP A 33 6.43 1.35 -12.85
CA ASP A 33 7.07 1.64 -14.15
C ASP A 33 8.29 2.57 -14.05
N ARG A 34 8.54 3.17 -12.87
CA ARG A 34 9.54 4.20 -12.61
C ARG A 34 10.40 3.87 -11.40
N LEU A 35 11.08 2.73 -11.46
CA LEU A 35 11.90 2.21 -10.35
C LEU A 35 13.03 3.17 -9.91
N ASP A 36 13.54 4.05 -10.79
CA ASP A 36 14.52 5.08 -10.40
C ASP A 36 13.90 6.18 -9.51
N ASP A 37 12.65 6.55 -9.79
CA ASP A 37 11.90 7.49 -8.95
C ASP A 37 11.63 6.87 -7.58
N ALA A 38 11.26 5.58 -7.57
CA ALA A 38 11.04 4.82 -6.33
C ALA A 38 12.34 4.69 -5.51
N ALA A 39 13.47 4.41 -6.17
CA ALA A 39 14.77 4.30 -5.50
C ALA A 39 15.16 5.63 -4.85
N ARG A 40 15.05 6.74 -5.58
CA ARG A 40 15.34 8.08 -5.05
C ARG A 40 14.43 8.43 -3.87
N LEU A 41 13.14 8.13 -3.97
CA LEU A 41 12.18 8.34 -2.87
C LEU A 41 12.61 7.61 -1.59
N LEU A 42 13.02 6.34 -1.71
CA LEU A 42 13.43 5.53 -0.55
C LEU A 42 14.79 5.93 0.02
N GLU A 43 15.71 6.37 -0.84
CA GLU A 43 17.02 6.91 -0.45
C GLU A 43 16.90 8.24 0.30
N ASP A 44 16.06 9.16 -0.21
CA ASP A 44 15.81 10.48 0.38
C ASP A 44 15.00 10.39 1.68
N HIS A 45 14.19 9.33 1.84
CA HIS A 45 13.30 9.13 2.97
C HIS A 45 13.38 7.72 3.58
N PRO A 46 14.38 7.43 4.43
CA PRO A 46 14.60 6.12 5.02
C PRO A 46 13.45 5.59 5.90
N THR A 47 12.53 6.47 6.34
CA THR A 47 11.34 6.09 7.14
C THR A 47 10.14 5.70 6.28
N PHE A 48 10.24 5.79 4.95
CA PHE A 48 9.15 5.42 4.05
C PHE A 48 9.26 3.98 3.62
N ASN A 49 8.09 3.39 3.39
CA ASN A 49 7.93 2.02 2.95
C ASN A 49 6.92 1.99 1.81
N LEU A 50 7.15 1.13 0.82
CA LEU A 50 6.22 0.84 -0.27
C LEU A 50 5.43 -0.41 0.09
N ASP A 51 4.11 -0.32 0.14
CA ASP A 51 3.25 -1.48 0.27
C ASP A 51 2.84 -1.98 -1.11
N LEU A 52 2.89 -3.30 -1.31
CA LEU A 52 2.62 -3.90 -2.61
C LEU A 52 1.18 -3.66 -3.06
N ALA A 53 0.18 -3.89 -2.20
CA ALA A 53 -1.26 -3.80 -2.46
C ALA A 53 -1.60 -3.75 -3.97
N PRO A 54 -1.30 -4.81 -4.75
CA PRO A 54 -1.05 -4.59 -6.16
C PRO A 54 -2.33 -4.47 -6.96
N GLY A 55 -2.36 -3.51 -7.88
CA GLY A 55 -3.13 -3.61 -9.10
C GLY A 55 -2.41 -4.49 -10.13
N VAL A 56 -3.15 -4.96 -11.14
CA VAL A 56 -2.59 -5.84 -12.19
C VAL A 56 -1.45 -5.16 -12.95
N GLU A 57 -1.59 -3.87 -13.21
CA GLU A 57 -0.62 -3.04 -13.94
C GLU A 57 0.76 -3.06 -13.27
N MET A 58 0.78 -3.09 -11.94
CA MET A 58 2.03 -3.13 -11.17
C MET A 58 2.82 -4.39 -11.44
N LEU A 59 2.18 -5.56 -11.35
CA LEU A 59 2.85 -6.85 -11.54
C LEU A 59 3.29 -7.02 -13.00
N HIS A 60 2.58 -6.40 -13.94
CA HIS A 60 2.99 -6.33 -15.35
C HIS A 60 4.25 -5.49 -15.55
N HIS A 61 4.31 -4.29 -14.97
CA HIS A 61 5.52 -3.45 -15.05
C HIS A 61 6.74 -4.17 -14.48
N PHE A 62 6.53 -4.87 -13.37
CA PHE A 62 7.55 -5.67 -12.72
C PHE A 62 8.01 -6.86 -13.58
N THR A 63 7.07 -7.60 -14.16
CA THR A 63 7.35 -8.72 -15.08
C THR A 63 8.12 -8.24 -16.31
N LYS A 64 7.69 -7.13 -16.93
CA LYS A 64 8.34 -6.55 -18.11
C LYS A 64 9.80 -6.18 -17.87
N ASN A 65 10.16 -5.79 -16.64
CA ASN A 65 11.51 -5.43 -16.24
C ASN A 65 12.07 -6.37 -15.15
N ARG A 66 11.74 -7.67 -15.23
CA ARG A 66 11.95 -8.65 -14.16
C ARG A 66 13.29 -8.57 -13.44
N GLN A 67 14.41 -8.56 -14.17
CA GLN A 67 15.73 -8.54 -13.54
C GLN A 67 15.96 -7.25 -12.74
N ARG A 68 15.60 -6.11 -13.31
CA ARG A 68 15.70 -4.80 -12.65
C ARG A 68 14.78 -4.73 -11.42
N THR A 69 13.57 -5.26 -11.53
CA THR A 69 12.64 -5.37 -10.39
C THR A 69 13.23 -6.24 -9.30
N ARG A 70 13.78 -7.42 -9.64
CA ARG A 70 14.42 -8.32 -8.69
C ARG A 70 15.55 -7.62 -7.94
N ASP A 71 16.43 -6.92 -8.67
CA ASP A 71 17.55 -6.17 -8.08
C ASP A 71 17.06 -5.04 -7.17
N PHE A 72 16.00 -4.33 -7.57
CA PHE A 72 15.34 -3.33 -6.74
C PHE A 72 14.81 -3.94 -5.43
N PHE A 73 14.06 -5.05 -5.52
CA PHE A 73 13.47 -5.70 -4.36
C PHE A 73 14.52 -6.23 -3.39
N MET A 74 15.64 -6.75 -3.90
CA MET A 74 16.77 -7.15 -3.04
C MET A 74 17.44 -5.94 -2.37
N ARG A 75 17.64 -4.83 -3.11
CA ARG A 75 18.28 -3.61 -2.60
C ARG A 75 17.44 -2.91 -1.53
N PHE A 76 16.13 -2.80 -1.77
CA PHE A 76 15.19 -2.08 -0.91
C PHE A 76 14.29 -3.02 -0.10
N ALA A 77 14.72 -4.26 0.10
CA ALA A 77 13.95 -5.31 0.80
C ALA A 77 13.41 -4.84 2.14
N SER A 78 14.15 -4.00 2.88
CA SER A 78 13.74 -3.50 4.19
C SER A 78 12.62 -2.47 4.17
N GLN A 79 12.33 -1.84 3.02
CA GLN A 79 11.33 -0.79 2.85
C GLN A 79 10.14 -1.24 2.00
N ILE A 80 10.02 -2.53 1.68
CA ILE A 80 8.88 -3.07 0.94
C ILE A 80 8.01 -3.91 1.89
N ILE A 81 6.71 -3.63 1.94
CA ILE A 81 5.74 -4.31 2.79
C ILE A 81 4.78 -5.11 1.92
N PHE A 82 4.50 -6.33 2.33
CA PHE A 82 3.48 -7.15 1.70
C PHE A 82 2.08 -6.58 1.95
N GLY A 83 1.32 -6.42 0.87
CA GLY A 83 -0.08 -6.03 0.90
C GLY A 83 -0.79 -6.65 -0.30
N THR A 84 -2.10 -6.88 -0.16
CA THR A 84 -2.90 -7.56 -1.17
C THR A 84 -3.98 -6.69 -1.79
N ASP A 85 -4.33 -5.56 -1.18
CA ASP A 85 -5.48 -4.74 -1.57
C ASP A 85 -6.82 -5.52 -1.58
N ILE A 86 -6.97 -6.49 -0.67
CA ILE A 86 -8.22 -7.22 -0.50
C ILE A 86 -9.14 -6.44 0.45
N GLY A 87 -10.34 -6.08 -0.02
CA GLY A 87 -11.37 -5.41 0.79
C GLY A 87 -12.32 -6.37 1.51
N LEU A 88 -12.93 -5.91 2.60
CA LEU A 88 -13.91 -6.66 3.42
C LEU A 88 -15.35 -6.67 2.86
N MET A 89 -15.60 -6.15 1.66
CA MET A 89 -16.95 -6.22 1.07
C MET A 89 -17.18 -7.63 0.50
N ASP A 90 -18.31 -8.23 0.88
CA ASP A 90 -18.71 -9.66 0.87
C ASP A 90 -18.47 -10.51 -0.39
N HIS A 91 -17.84 -9.98 -1.44
CA HIS A 91 -17.58 -10.67 -2.72
C HIS A 91 -16.12 -10.58 -3.20
N CYS A 92 -15.23 -9.91 -2.46
CA CYS A 92 -13.82 -9.70 -2.84
C CYS A 92 -12.82 -10.48 -1.97
N SER A 93 -13.27 -11.42 -1.15
CA SER A 93 -12.42 -12.32 -0.36
C SER A 93 -11.81 -13.41 -1.25
N SER A 94 -11.11 -13.04 -2.32
CA SER A 94 -10.39 -14.04 -3.12
C SER A 94 -9.06 -14.36 -2.42
N PRO A 95 -8.90 -15.55 -1.77
CA PRO A 95 -7.60 -16.00 -1.28
C PRO A 95 -6.55 -16.04 -2.41
N ASP A 96 -6.99 -16.05 -3.67
CA ASP A 96 -6.13 -16.12 -4.84
C ASP A 96 -5.24 -14.90 -4.98
N ARG A 97 -5.68 -13.70 -4.55
CA ARG A 97 -4.85 -12.50 -4.68
C ARG A 97 -3.66 -12.54 -3.73
N GLY A 98 -3.87 -12.97 -2.48
CA GLY A 98 -2.76 -13.20 -1.55
C GLY A 98 -1.78 -14.23 -2.09
N LEU A 99 -2.28 -15.38 -2.55
CA LEU A 99 -1.46 -16.43 -3.15
C LEU A 99 -0.72 -15.98 -4.41
N MET A 100 -1.34 -15.12 -5.22
CA MET A 100 -0.72 -14.54 -6.42
C MET A 100 0.49 -13.68 -6.05
N VAL A 101 0.37 -12.80 -5.05
CA VAL A 101 1.50 -11.96 -4.61
C VAL A 101 2.62 -12.82 -4.04
N ARG A 102 2.30 -13.82 -3.21
CA ARG A 102 3.32 -14.75 -2.69
C ARG A 102 4.02 -15.50 -3.81
N ARG A 103 3.25 -16.07 -4.74
CA ARG A 103 3.78 -16.76 -5.93
C ARG A 103 4.69 -15.84 -6.75
N PHE A 104 4.29 -14.58 -6.94
CA PHE A 104 5.09 -13.58 -7.64
C PHE A 104 6.42 -13.30 -6.95
N LEU A 105 6.47 -13.30 -5.61
CA LEU A 105 7.71 -13.07 -4.87
C LEU A 105 8.60 -14.33 -4.82
N GLU A 106 8.00 -15.49 -4.55
CA GLU A 106 8.67 -16.73 -4.17
C GLU A 106 9.17 -17.56 -5.36
N THR A 107 8.45 -17.57 -6.48
CA THR A 107 8.70 -18.53 -7.57
C THR A 107 9.25 -17.85 -8.82
N ASP A 108 9.71 -18.66 -9.79
CA ASP A 108 10.09 -18.22 -11.14
C ASP A 108 8.99 -18.57 -12.16
N ASP A 109 7.78 -18.85 -11.67
CA ASP A 109 6.71 -19.38 -12.50
C ASP A 109 6.20 -18.32 -13.47
N LEU A 110 5.78 -18.78 -14.65
CA LEU A 110 4.85 -18.07 -15.52
C LEU A 110 3.42 -18.44 -15.12
N PHE A 111 2.57 -17.44 -14.92
CA PHE A 111 1.18 -17.66 -14.54
C PHE A 111 0.26 -16.51 -14.94
N THR A 112 -1.02 -16.81 -15.08
CA THR A 112 -2.05 -15.81 -15.39
C THR A 112 -2.59 -15.18 -14.11
N VAL A 113 -3.04 -13.92 -14.23
CA VAL A 113 -3.76 -13.23 -13.16
C VAL A 113 -5.05 -14.01 -12.85
N PRO A 114 -5.34 -14.35 -11.58
CA PRO A 114 -6.59 -14.99 -11.17
C PRO A 114 -7.80 -14.15 -11.60
N ASP A 115 -8.95 -14.81 -11.74
CA ASP A 115 -10.16 -14.08 -12.10
C ASP A 115 -10.71 -13.31 -10.91
N ASP A 116 -10.55 -11.99 -10.94
CA ASP A 116 -10.91 -11.08 -9.87
C ASP A 116 -11.58 -9.83 -10.46
N PRO A 117 -12.88 -9.57 -10.15
CA PRO A 117 -13.61 -8.40 -10.65
C PRO A 117 -13.02 -7.05 -10.21
N ALA A 118 -12.28 -7.01 -9.10
CA ALA A 118 -11.58 -5.81 -8.66
C ALA A 118 -10.26 -5.57 -9.42
N MET A 119 -9.90 -6.46 -10.35
CA MET A 119 -8.70 -6.43 -11.18
C MET A 119 -9.01 -6.30 -12.69
N THR A 120 -10.22 -5.88 -13.05
CA THR A 120 -10.67 -5.65 -14.45
C THR A 120 -10.65 -4.16 -14.85
N PRO A 121 -10.33 -3.79 -16.12
CA PRO A 121 -10.45 -4.59 -17.34
C PRO A 121 -9.17 -4.69 -18.22
N ASP A 122 -7.97 -4.54 -17.66
CA ASP A 122 -6.76 -4.52 -18.48
C ASP A 122 -6.42 -5.89 -19.11
N ASP A 123 -5.71 -5.84 -20.25
CA ASP A 123 -5.08 -7.03 -20.84
C ASP A 123 -4.32 -7.79 -19.73
N ARG A 124 -4.51 -9.11 -19.67
CA ARG A 124 -3.91 -9.99 -18.67
C ARG A 124 -2.76 -10.83 -19.28
N PRO A 125 -1.63 -10.22 -19.73
CA PRO A 125 -0.44 -10.99 -20.06
C PRO A 125 0.01 -11.83 -18.85
N GLU A 126 0.74 -12.89 -19.14
CA GLU A 126 1.33 -13.73 -18.12
C GLU A 126 2.28 -12.92 -17.24
N LEU A 127 2.18 -13.15 -15.94
CA LEU A 127 3.11 -12.68 -14.94
C LEU A 127 4.28 -13.66 -14.83
N GLN A 128 5.47 -13.13 -14.53
CA GLN A 128 6.63 -13.95 -14.20
C GLN A 128 7.14 -13.63 -12.80
N GLY A 129 7.19 -14.64 -11.93
CA GLY A 129 7.66 -14.49 -10.56
C GLY A 129 9.14 -14.10 -10.46
N LEU A 130 9.50 -13.38 -9.39
CA LEU A 130 10.83 -12.83 -9.15
C LEU A 130 11.83 -13.84 -8.59
N LYS A 131 11.37 -14.96 -8.00
CA LYS A 131 12.17 -16.00 -7.35
C LYS A 131 13.09 -15.46 -6.24
N LEU A 132 12.61 -14.52 -5.43
CA LEU A 132 13.40 -13.84 -4.42
C LEU A 132 14.02 -14.83 -3.42
N PRO A 133 15.21 -14.52 -2.86
CA PRO A 133 15.76 -15.31 -1.77
C PRO A 133 14.75 -15.44 -0.62
N VAL A 134 14.70 -16.60 0.04
CA VAL A 134 13.73 -16.89 1.10
C VAL A 134 13.78 -15.85 2.22
N ASP A 135 14.97 -15.39 2.60
CA ASP A 135 15.14 -14.36 3.61
C ASP A 135 14.55 -13.02 3.17
N VAL A 136 14.69 -12.64 1.90
CA VAL A 136 14.06 -11.42 1.35
C VAL A 136 12.54 -11.55 1.33
N VAL A 137 12.00 -12.71 0.94
CA VAL A 137 10.55 -12.96 0.97
C VAL A 137 10.01 -12.82 2.38
N GLU A 138 10.57 -13.53 3.36
CA GLU A 138 10.13 -13.46 4.76
C GLU A 138 10.22 -12.03 5.34
N GLN A 139 11.21 -11.26 4.88
CA GLN A 139 11.36 -9.87 5.27
C GLN A 139 10.17 -9.02 4.81
N ILE A 140 9.82 -9.14 3.53
CA ILE A 140 8.71 -8.41 2.88
C ILE A 140 7.36 -8.87 3.44
N GLU A 141 7.16 -10.18 3.57
CA GLU A 141 5.88 -10.78 3.99
C GLU A 141 5.53 -10.57 5.46
N SER A 142 6.52 -10.39 6.33
CA SER A 142 6.26 -10.33 7.78
C SER A 142 7.12 -9.33 8.53
N ARG A 143 8.45 -9.42 8.43
CA ARG A 143 9.33 -8.68 9.36
C ARG A 143 9.19 -7.16 9.22
N ASN A 144 9.03 -6.67 7.99
CA ASN A 144 8.91 -5.23 7.75
C ASN A 144 7.65 -4.64 8.36
N PHE A 145 6.50 -5.32 8.23
CA PHE A 145 5.26 -4.85 8.85
C PHE A 145 5.42 -4.68 10.37
N HIS A 146 5.97 -5.69 11.04
CA HIS A 146 6.24 -5.63 12.48
C HIS A 146 7.26 -4.58 12.89
N ARG A 147 8.25 -4.30 12.05
CA ARG A 147 9.23 -3.22 12.28
C ARG A 147 8.56 -1.84 12.19
N VAL A 148 7.65 -1.66 11.23
CA VAL A 148 7.04 -0.36 10.92
C VAL A 148 5.85 -0.04 11.83
N VAL A 149 4.94 -1.00 12.03
CA VAL A 149 3.71 -0.82 12.80
C VAL A 149 3.90 -1.17 14.28
N GLY A 150 4.93 -1.97 14.59
CA GLY A 150 5.19 -2.49 15.92
C GLY A 150 4.62 -3.90 16.12
N ARG A 151 5.12 -4.57 17.17
CA ARG A 151 4.66 -5.92 17.60
C ARG A 151 3.68 -5.86 18.77
N THR A 152 3.53 -4.68 19.37
CA THR A 152 2.61 -4.45 20.48
C THR A 152 1.21 -4.25 19.93
N ALA A 153 0.20 -4.73 20.65
CA ALA A 153 -1.18 -4.39 20.36
C ALA A 153 -1.32 -2.86 20.23
N PRO A 154 -2.20 -2.36 19.32
CA PRO A 154 -2.54 -0.95 19.31
C PRO A 154 -2.90 -0.51 20.73
N CYS A 155 -2.49 0.70 21.12
CA CYS A 155 -3.00 1.26 22.37
C CYS A 155 -4.54 1.22 22.33
N PRO A 156 -5.21 0.89 23.45
CA PRO A 156 -6.67 0.97 23.51
C PRO A 156 -7.14 2.32 23.01
N LEU A 157 -8.15 2.32 22.14
CA LEU A 157 -8.73 3.56 21.62
C LEU A 157 -9.26 4.39 22.80
N ASP A 158 -8.75 5.61 22.97
CA ASP A 158 -9.38 6.57 23.86
C ASP A 158 -10.69 7.03 23.20
N LYS A 159 -11.78 6.37 23.60
CA LYS A 159 -13.12 6.64 23.05
C LYS A 159 -13.52 8.10 23.23
N SER A 160 -13.14 8.73 24.35
CA SER A 160 -13.49 10.14 24.60
C SER A 160 -12.78 11.07 23.62
N ALA A 161 -11.47 10.86 23.44
CA ALA A 161 -10.69 11.63 22.48
C ALA A 161 -11.16 11.38 21.03
N ALA A 162 -11.49 10.14 20.68
CA ALA A 162 -12.01 9.78 19.36
C ALA A 162 -13.35 10.48 19.07
N VAL A 163 -14.28 10.45 20.02
CA VAL A 163 -15.57 11.16 19.91
C VAL A 163 -15.35 12.66 19.72
N GLN A 164 -14.47 13.29 20.49
CA GLN A 164 -14.17 14.72 20.36
C GLN A 164 -13.59 15.05 18.96
N ALA A 165 -12.68 14.23 18.46
CA ALA A 165 -12.09 14.41 17.13
C ALA A 165 -13.14 14.27 16.01
N VAL A 166 -14.00 13.24 16.08
CA VAL A 166 -15.08 13.03 15.11
C VAL A 166 -16.09 14.17 15.16
N GLN A 167 -16.44 14.67 16.34
CA GLN A 167 -17.31 15.84 16.49
C GLN A 167 -16.70 17.10 15.88
N ALA A 168 -15.39 17.33 16.07
CA ALA A 168 -14.69 18.47 15.47
C ALA A 168 -14.64 18.40 13.93
N LEU A 169 -14.43 17.21 13.37
CA LEU A 169 -14.49 16.97 11.93
C LEU A 169 -15.91 17.19 11.39
N ALA A 170 -16.94 16.64 12.04
CA ALA A 170 -18.34 16.83 11.66
C ALA A 170 -18.77 18.30 11.73
N ALA A 171 -18.28 19.07 12.71
CA ALA A 171 -18.51 20.51 12.79
C ALA A 171 -17.85 21.26 11.62
N THR A 172 -16.66 20.82 11.20
CA THR A 172 -15.95 21.38 10.04
C THR A 172 -16.68 21.08 8.73
N ASP A 173 -17.20 19.87 8.57
CA ASP A 173 -17.97 19.48 7.37
C ASP A 173 -19.31 20.17 7.28
N ARG A 174 -20.03 20.33 8.40
CA ARG A 174 -21.26 21.13 8.46
C ARG A 174 -21.02 22.58 8.08
N ARG A 175 -19.91 23.19 8.54
CA ARG A 175 -19.51 24.56 8.11
C ARG A 175 -19.23 24.64 6.60
N ARG A 176 -18.83 23.53 5.97
CA ARG A 176 -18.59 23.41 4.53
C ARG A 176 -19.83 22.96 3.75
N GLN A 177 -21.00 22.86 4.40
CA GLN A 177 -22.26 22.37 3.81
C GLN A 177 -22.13 20.99 3.15
N ARG A 178 -21.30 20.12 3.73
CA ARG A 178 -21.17 18.71 3.30
C ARG A 178 -21.98 17.83 4.24
N ASP A 179 -22.72 16.87 3.68
CA ASP A 179 -23.37 15.83 4.47
C ASP A 179 -22.31 15.03 5.23
N ALA A 180 -22.57 14.73 6.52
CA ALA A 180 -21.63 14.03 7.40
C ALA A 180 -22.17 12.67 7.93
N PRO A 181 -22.74 11.79 7.08
CA PRO A 181 -23.38 10.55 7.53
C PRO A 181 -22.38 9.59 8.18
N VAL A 182 -21.12 9.60 7.74
CA VAL A 182 -20.06 8.75 8.28
C VAL A 182 -19.71 9.14 9.72
N SER A 183 -19.69 10.44 10.05
CA SER A 183 -19.41 10.89 11.41
C SER A 183 -20.51 10.49 12.39
N GLU A 184 -21.77 10.51 11.96
CA GLU A 184 -22.90 10.08 12.79
C GLU A 184 -22.86 8.58 13.08
N LEU A 185 -22.56 7.75 12.07
CA LEU A 185 -22.39 6.30 12.23
C LEU A 185 -21.23 5.97 13.18
N ILE A 186 -20.08 6.64 13.01
CA ILE A 186 -18.92 6.43 13.90
C ILE A 186 -19.26 6.83 15.34
N LEU A 187 -20.01 7.92 15.55
CA LEU A 187 -20.41 8.34 16.90
C LEU A 187 -21.37 7.35 17.58
N GLN A 188 -22.23 6.67 16.81
CA GLN A 188 -23.11 5.62 17.33
C GLN A 188 -22.34 4.37 17.76
N GLU A 189 -21.30 3.99 17.02
CA GLU A 189 -20.42 2.86 17.34
C GLU A 189 -19.48 3.14 18.54
N LEU A 190 -19.13 4.41 18.76
CA LEU A 190 -18.23 4.82 19.84
C LEU A 190 -18.93 5.09 21.18
N ALA A 191 -20.26 5.22 21.19
CA ALA A 191 -21.10 5.42 22.39
C ALA A 191 -21.17 4.16 23.27
#